data_AF-A0A7V2JHQ3-F1
#
_entry.id   AF-A0A7V2JHQ3-F1
#
_cell.length_a   1.000
_cell.length_b   1.000
_cell.length_c   1.000
_cell.angle_alpha   90.00
_cell.angle_beta   90.00
_cell.angle_gamma   90.00
#
_symmetry.space_group_name_H-M   'P 1'
#
loop_
_entity.id
_entity.type
_entity.pdbx_description
1 polymer ?
#
loop_
_entity_poly.entity_id
_entity_poly.type
_entity_poly.pdbx_seq_one_letter_code
_entity_poly.pdbx_strand_id
1 'polypeptide(L)'
;MPWTIDSFDVTDSLFYWGNIPQVGPEWNYGSESSDDTPYDRLFTRSNFEVMDSLTTLAIEQCPNVETVVTVGMSAGARMIQRYVLVSQLDQDYVGEVRFVYIAISPAHYAYIGPERRVGESWDEFEIPSGDDLADCPTYNFWPFGSEEMYSYFEDLQPDSIRAQFYRRTFTLVIGTADTTLLEGSNQHSCHADLGGEHDRMERGTIWWNHLDYTYGPIPANFEFHHAEGLGHSGNIYIRERVRYFIFDQFSRFTAE
;
A
#
# COMPACT_ATOMS: atom_id res chain seq x y z
N MET A 1 5.74 19.58 11.83
CA MET A 1 5.41 18.50 12.78
C MET A 1 4.89 17.35 11.95
N PRO A 2 5.53 16.16 11.97
CA PRO A 2 4.95 14.99 11.33
C PRO A 2 3.76 14.55 12.18
N TRP A 3 2.64 14.28 11.52
CA TRP A 3 1.46 13.67 12.11
C TRP A 3 1.78 12.19 12.38
N THR A 4 2.48 11.91 13.48
CA THR A 4 2.38 10.60 14.11
C THR A 4 1.19 10.64 15.07
N ILE A 5 0.48 9.52 15.15
CA ILE A 5 -0.66 9.29 16.05
C ILE A 5 -0.31 9.56 17.53
N ASP A 6 0.99 9.71 17.85
CA ASP A 6 1.55 10.02 19.17
C ASP A 6 1.02 11.31 19.85
N SER A 7 0.37 12.23 19.12
CA SER A 7 -0.13 13.49 19.71
C SER A 7 -1.56 13.44 20.22
N PHE A 8 -2.30 12.35 19.99
CA PHE A 8 -3.56 12.10 20.66
C PHE A 8 -3.28 11.12 21.79
N ASP A 9 -3.73 11.44 23.00
CA ASP A 9 -3.70 10.58 24.19
C ASP A 9 -4.69 9.41 24.03
N VAL A 10 -4.66 8.75 22.86
CA VAL A 10 -5.21 7.42 22.65
C VAL A 10 -4.17 6.51 23.27
N THR A 11 -4.29 6.32 24.58
CA THR A 11 -3.42 5.40 25.33
C THR A 11 -3.20 4.11 24.53
N ASP A 12 -2.00 3.52 24.58
CA ASP A 12 -1.64 2.19 24.00
C ASP A 12 -2.56 1.02 24.47
N SER A 13 -3.61 1.35 25.24
CA SER A 13 -4.62 0.47 25.79
C SER A 13 -5.68 0.02 24.78
N LEU A 14 -5.90 0.73 23.66
CA LEU A 14 -6.97 0.36 22.72
C LEU A 14 -6.51 -0.60 21.64
N PHE A 15 -5.60 -0.18 20.75
CA PHE A 15 -5.04 -1.03 19.69
C PHE A 15 -3.54 -0.84 19.56
N TYR A 16 -2.82 -1.94 19.33
CA TYR A 16 -1.39 -1.95 19.08
C TYR A 16 -1.09 -3.02 18.05
N TRP A 17 -0.19 -2.74 17.12
CA TRP A 17 0.26 -3.69 16.11
C TRP A 17 1.75 -3.89 16.28
N GLY A 18 2.16 -5.14 16.26
CA GLY A 18 3.54 -5.53 16.52
C GLY A 18 4.43 -5.37 15.27
N ASN A 19 5.43 -6.23 15.23
CA ASN A 19 6.28 -6.39 14.05
C ASN A 19 6.34 -7.87 13.70
N ILE A 20 6.12 -8.17 12.42
CA ILE A 20 6.43 -9.49 11.86
C ILE A 20 7.96 -9.56 11.71
N PRO A 21 8.63 -10.54 12.33
CA PRO A 21 10.07 -10.73 12.17
C PRO A 21 10.48 -10.73 10.71
N GLN A 22 11.55 -10.01 10.36
CA GLN A 22 12.11 -9.88 9.01
C GLN A 22 11.18 -9.26 7.94
N VAL A 23 9.93 -8.94 8.27
CA VAL A 23 8.95 -8.33 7.35
C VAL A 23 8.64 -6.89 7.72
N GLY A 24 8.55 -6.58 9.02
CA GLY A 24 8.38 -5.22 9.53
C GLY A 24 7.03 -4.97 10.21
N PRO A 25 6.61 -3.70 10.34
CA PRO A 25 5.54 -3.33 11.25
C PRO A 25 4.15 -3.68 10.71
N GLU A 26 3.39 -4.40 11.53
CA GLU A 26 2.08 -4.99 11.24
C GLU A 26 1.02 -3.94 10.88
N TRP A 27 1.10 -2.75 11.47
CA TRP A 27 0.10 -1.69 11.29
C TRP A 27 -0.08 -1.25 9.83
N ASN A 28 0.84 -1.57 8.90
CA ASN A 28 0.67 -1.26 7.47
C ASN A 28 0.27 -2.46 6.60
N TYR A 29 -0.13 -3.57 7.21
CA TYR A 29 -0.48 -4.81 6.51
C TYR A 29 -1.96 -5.18 6.57
N GLY A 30 -2.80 -4.49 7.33
CA GLY A 30 -4.21 -4.91 7.50
C GLY A 30 -4.37 -6.02 8.55
N SER A 31 -3.32 -6.28 9.34
CA SER A 31 -3.33 -7.27 10.42
C SER A 31 -4.24 -6.87 11.56
N GLU A 32 -4.71 -7.85 12.31
CA GLU A 32 -5.35 -7.65 13.61
C GLU A 32 -4.39 -7.00 14.61
N SER A 33 -4.91 -6.11 15.45
CA SER A 33 -4.17 -5.55 16.58
C SER A 33 -3.85 -6.66 17.57
N SER A 34 -2.67 -6.63 18.17
CA SER A 34 -2.22 -7.56 19.19
C SER A 34 -3.14 -7.58 20.41
N ASP A 35 -3.52 -8.79 20.82
CA ASP A 35 -4.18 -9.12 22.08
C ASP A 35 -3.18 -9.36 23.23
N ASP A 36 -1.88 -9.20 22.97
CA ASP A 36 -0.82 -9.56 23.90
C ASP A 36 -0.73 -8.58 25.08
N THR A 37 -0.78 -9.14 26.28
CA THR A 37 -0.93 -8.46 27.58
C THR A 37 0.33 -7.64 27.96
N PRO A 38 0.19 -6.46 28.61
CA PRO A 38 -0.41 -6.33 29.95
C PRO A 38 -1.74 -5.54 30.02
N TYR A 39 -2.38 -5.22 28.89
CA TYR A 39 -3.47 -4.23 28.84
C TYR A 39 -4.91 -4.76 28.74
N ASP A 40 -5.18 -6.06 28.93
CA ASP A 40 -6.54 -6.66 28.85
C ASP A 40 -7.38 -6.11 27.69
N ARG A 41 -6.81 -6.15 26.47
CA ARG A 41 -7.50 -5.63 25.28
C ARG A 41 -8.68 -6.55 24.94
N LEU A 42 -9.89 -6.04 25.12
CA LEU A 42 -11.14 -6.83 25.05
C LEU A 42 -11.52 -7.27 23.62
N PHE A 43 -10.86 -6.72 22.60
CA PHE A 43 -11.11 -7.05 21.19
C PHE A 43 -9.92 -6.62 20.32
N THR A 44 -9.67 -7.37 19.25
CA THR A 44 -8.72 -6.98 18.20
C THR A 44 -9.46 -6.27 17.07
N ARG A 45 -8.76 -5.41 16.33
CA ARG A 45 -9.24 -4.86 15.06
C ARG A 45 -8.14 -4.84 14.04
N SER A 46 -8.50 -4.99 12.77
CA SER A 46 -7.59 -4.70 11.68
C SER A 46 -7.24 -3.21 11.64
N ASN A 47 -5.99 -2.87 11.32
CA ASN A 47 -5.65 -1.46 11.07
C ASN A 47 -6.40 -0.89 9.86
N PHE A 48 -6.87 -1.74 8.92
CA PHE A 48 -7.69 -1.30 7.80
C PHE A 48 -9.12 -0.97 8.24
N GLU A 49 -9.71 -1.69 9.19
CA GLU A 49 -11.00 -1.31 9.79
C GLU A 49 -10.92 0.04 10.54
N VAL A 50 -9.78 0.32 11.17
CA VAL A 50 -9.53 1.63 11.79
C VAL A 50 -9.46 2.72 10.72
N MET A 51 -8.77 2.47 9.60
CA MET A 51 -8.72 3.41 8.47
C MET A 51 -10.11 3.63 7.84
N ASP A 52 -10.92 2.58 7.71
CA ASP A 52 -12.31 2.67 7.24
C ASP A 52 -13.10 3.60 8.17
N SER A 53 -13.06 3.34 9.47
CA SER A 53 -13.79 4.13 10.48
C SER A 53 -13.38 5.61 10.51
N LEU A 54 -12.07 5.89 10.42
CA LEU A 54 -11.56 7.27 10.37
C LEU A 54 -11.99 7.98 9.10
N THR A 55 -12.03 7.27 7.97
CA THR A 55 -12.43 7.84 6.68
C THR A 55 -13.94 8.11 6.65
N THR A 56 -14.76 7.17 7.12
CA THR A 56 -16.20 7.37 7.31
C THR A 56 -16.48 8.57 8.21
N LEU A 57 -15.81 8.67 9.36
CA LEU A 57 -15.97 9.82 10.25
C LEU A 57 -15.58 11.13 9.56
N ALA A 58 -14.48 11.15 8.81
CA ALA A 58 -14.06 12.34 8.06
C ALA A 58 -15.11 12.75 7.02
N ILE A 59 -15.73 11.78 6.33
CA ILE A 59 -16.79 12.04 5.36
C ILE A 59 -18.02 12.64 6.06
N GLU A 60 -18.47 12.03 7.16
CA GLU A 60 -19.64 12.48 7.91
C GLU A 60 -19.46 13.89 8.51
N GLN A 61 -18.25 14.24 8.92
CA GLN A 61 -17.93 15.56 9.50
C GLN A 61 -17.73 16.66 8.44
N CYS A 62 -17.54 16.30 7.17
CA CYS A 62 -17.28 17.24 6.08
C CYS A 62 -18.51 17.32 5.14
N PRO A 63 -19.48 18.22 5.41
CA PRO A 63 -20.66 18.33 4.55
C PRO A 63 -20.25 18.71 3.11
N ASN A 64 -20.81 18.00 2.13
CA ASN A 64 -20.50 18.12 0.70
C ASN A 64 -19.08 17.66 0.29
N VAL A 65 -18.46 16.74 1.03
CA VAL A 65 -17.25 16.09 0.54
C VAL A 65 -17.56 15.29 -0.73
N GLU A 66 -16.82 15.57 -1.79
CA GLU A 66 -16.93 14.85 -3.08
C GLU A 66 -15.72 13.94 -3.32
N THR A 67 -14.61 14.20 -2.62
CA THR A 67 -13.36 13.46 -2.82
C THR A 67 -12.62 13.31 -1.50
N VAL A 68 -12.20 12.08 -1.22
CA VAL A 68 -11.23 11.75 -0.18
C VAL A 68 -9.90 11.38 -0.84
N VAL A 69 -8.83 12.07 -0.43
CA VAL A 69 -7.47 11.78 -0.90
C VAL A 69 -6.65 11.19 0.25
N THR A 70 -6.26 9.93 0.09
CA THR A 70 -5.40 9.22 1.04
C THR A 70 -3.98 9.16 0.46
N VAL A 71 -3.03 9.79 1.15
CA VAL A 71 -1.64 9.89 0.70
C VAL A 71 -0.67 9.41 1.78
N GLY A 72 0.39 8.73 1.37
CA GLY A 72 1.33 8.12 2.30
C GLY A 72 2.69 7.91 1.64
N MET A 73 3.73 8.02 2.46
CA MET A 73 5.12 7.85 2.05
C MET A 73 5.76 6.68 2.79
N SER A 74 6.68 5.95 2.15
CA SER A 74 7.51 4.92 2.79
C SER A 74 6.63 3.87 3.47
N ALA A 75 6.67 3.74 4.79
CA ALA A 75 5.77 2.84 5.52
C ALA A 75 4.27 3.13 5.30
N GLY A 76 3.89 4.41 5.20
CA GLY A 76 2.50 4.79 4.87
C GLY A 76 2.13 4.48 3.41
N ALA A 77 3.10 4.52 2.49
CA ALA A 77 2.88 4.10 1.11
C ALA A 77 2.66 2.58 1.00
N ARG A 78 3.38 1.79 1.81
CA ARG A 78 3.16 0.34 1.92
C ARG A 78 1.75 0.02 2.42
N MET A 79 1.25 0.80 3.39
CA MET A 79 -0.12 0.69 3.87
C MET A 79 -1.11 0.98 2.76
N ILE A 80 -0.96 2.14 2.09
CA ILE A 80 -1.89 2.56 1.04
C ILE A 80 -1.92 1.56 -0.11
N GLN A 81 -0.75 1.08 -0.55
CA GLN A 81 -0.65 0.10 -1.64
C GLN A 81 -1.40 -1.20 -1.33
N ARG A 82 -1.47 -1.61 -0.06
CA ARG A 82 -2.24 -2.78 0.36
C ARG A 82 -3.70 -2.46 0.58
N TYR A 83 -3.98 -1.38 1.28
CA TYR A 83 -5.33 -0.92 1.57
C TYR A 83 -6.14 -0.68 0.29
N VAL A 84 -5.54 -0.07 -0.73
CA VAL A 84 -6.19 0.17 -2.02
C VAL A 84 -6.49 -1.12 -2.80
N LEU A 85 -5.83 -2.25 -2.48
CA LEU A 85 -6.17 -3.55 -3.08
C LEU A 85 -7.42 -4.12 -2.41
N VAL A 86 -7.45 -4.14 -1.07
CA VAL A 86 -8.39 -4.98 -0.31
C VAL A 86 -9.48 -4.24 0.45
N SER A 87 -9.41 -2.92 0.59
CA SER A 87 -10.48 -2.16 1.27
C SER A 87 -11.81 -2.37 0.57
N GLN A 88 -12.90 -2.39 1.33
CA GLN A 88 -14.27 -2.46 0.79
C GLN A 88 -15.05 -1.15 1.01
N LEU A 89 -14.44 -0.17 1.68
CA LEU A 89 -15.10 1.08 2.11
C LEU A 89 -15.75 1.86 0.95
N ASP A 90 -15.09 1.93 -0.20
CA ASP A 90 -15.57 2.68 -1.35
C ASP A 90 -16.88 2.13 -1.92
N GLN A 91 -17.24 0.88 -1.63
CA GLN A 91 -18.50 0.29 -2.04
C GLN A 91 -19.71 0.96 -1.35
N ASP A 92 -19.51 1.51 -0.14
CA ASP A 92 -20.56 2.17 0.63
C ASP A 92 -20.86 3.60 0.13
N TYR A 93 -20.01 4.13 -0.76
CA TYR A 93 -20.08 5.52 -1.24
C TYR A 93 -20.08 5.63 -2.77
N VAL A 94 -20.46 4.55 -3.47
CA VAL A 94 -20.48 4.52 -4.94
C VAL A 94 -21.39 5.62 -5.49
N GLY A 95 -20.82 6.54 -6.25
CA GLY A 95 -21.54 7.68 -6.83
C GLY A 95 -21.71 8.87 -5.88
N GLU A 96 -21.26 8.76 -4.63
CA GLU A 96 -21.34 9.82 -3.62
C GLU A 96 -19.98 10.46 -3.35
N VAL A 97 -18.96 9.63 -3.08
CA VAL A 97 -17.61 10.10 -2.75
C VAL A 97 -16.59 9.39 -3.63
N ARG A 98 -15.68 10.18 -4.23
CA ARG A 98 -14.55 9.66 -4.98
C ARG A 98 -13.36 9.39 -4.08
N PHE A 99 -12.74 8.22 -4.21
CA PHE A 99 -11.53 7.85 -3.46
C PHE A 99 -10.29 7.95 -4.35
N VAL A 100 -9.28 8.66 -3.87
CA VAL A 100 -7.98 8.83 -4.53
C VAL A 100 -6.87 8.37 -3.59
N TYR A 101 -5.99 7.51 -4.07
CA TYR A 101 -4.90 6.92 -3.31
C TYR A 101 -3.55 7.27 -3.92
N ILE A 102 -2.64 7.76 -3.11
CA ILE A 102 -1.30 8.16 -3.57
C ILE A 102 -0.25 7.48 -2.69
N ALA A 103 0.49 6.55 -3.27
CA ALA A 103 1.58 5.83 -2.62
C ALA A 103 2.93 6.40 -3.09
N ILE A 104 3.73 6.92 -2.16
CA ILE A 104 5.02 7.57 -2.46
C ILE A 104 6.19 6.78 -1.90
N SER A 105 7.08 6.31 -2.77
CA SER A 105 8.28 5.54 -2.41
C SER A 105 8.01 4.41 -1.40
N PRO A 106 7.03 3.50 -1.63
CA PRO A 106 6.93 2.29 -0.82
C PRO A 106 8.18 1.42 -1.05
N ALA A 107 8.58 0.70 -0.01
CA ALA A 107 9.79 -0.14 -0.04
C ALA A 107 9.55 -1.55 -0.61
N HIS A 108 8.30 -1.99 -0.62
CA HIS A 108 7.86 -3.30 -1.10
C HIS A 108 6.34 -3.30 -1.27
N TYR A 109 5.83 -4.29 -1.99
CA TYR A 109 4.47 -4.30 -2.53
C TYR A 109 3.81 -5.65 -2.26
N ALA A 110 2.48 -5.65 -2.12
CA ALA A 110 1.68 -6.86 -2.24
C ALA A 110 1.38 -7.17 -3.71
N TYR A 111 1.54 -8.43 -4.10
CA TYR A 111 1.22 -8.98 -5.41
C TYR A 111 -0.02 -9.87 -5.25
N ILE A 112 -1.08 -9.61 -6.02
CA ILE A 112 -2.31 -10.41 -5.93
C ILE A 112 -2.21 -11.70 -6.78
N GLY A 113 -1.26 -11.75 -7.73
CA GLY A 113 -0.86 -12.97 -8.44
C GLY A 113 0.34 -13.67 -7.79
N PRO A 114 0.49 -14.99 -7.99
CA PRO A 114 1.65 -15.74 -7.50
C PRO A 114 2.94 -15.44 -8.28
N GLU A 115 2.87 -14.72 -9.39
CA GLU A 115 4.05 -14.48 -10.22
C GLU A 115 4.98 -13.42 -9.60
N ARG A 116 6.28 -13.61 -9.81
CA ARG A 116 7.36 -12.69 -9.43
C ARG A 116 8.30 -12.53 -10.63
N ARG A 117 9.21 -11.57 -10.55
CA ARG A 117 10.15 -11.30 -11.66
C ARG A 117 11.02 -12.53 -11.95
N VAL A 118 11.38 -12.72 -13.22
CA VAL A 118 12.37 -13.74 -13.61
C VAL A 118 13.78 -13.18 -13.46
N GLY A 119 14.56 -13.69 -12.51
CA GLY A 119 15.94 -13.23 -12.26
C GLY A 119 16.01 -11.71 -12.03
N GLU A 120 16.85 -11.03 -12.81
CA GLU A 120 16.99 -9.56 -12.76
C GLU A 120 16.04 -8.83 -13.72
N SER A 121 15.06 -9.52 -14.33
CA SER A 121 14.13 -8.91 -15.29
C SER A 121 13.21 -7.88 -14.64
N TRP A 122 12.80 -6.89 -15.44
CA TRP A 122 11.90 -5.83 -15.01
C TRP A 122 10.47 -6.01 -15.52
N ASP A 123 10.25 -6.91 -16.47
CA ASP A 123 9.00 -7.08 -17.21
C ASP A 123 8.66 -8.54 -17.57
N GLU A 124 9.49 -9.50 -17.17
CA GLU A 124 9.19 -10.93 -17.28
C GLU A 124 8.82 -11.52 -15.93
N PHE A 125 7.74 -12.31 -15.89
CA PHE A 125 7.16 -12.85 -14.66
C PHE A 125 6.85 -14.33 -14.77
N GLU A 126 7.14 -15.08 -13.70
CA GLU A 126 6.76 -16.48 -13.55
C GLU A 126 6.46 -16.82 -12.08
N ILE A 127 5.85 -17.98 -11.83
CA ILE A 127 5.70 -18.48 -10.46
C ILE A 127 7.08 -18.98 -9.98
N PRO A 128 7.63 -18.44 -8.88
CA PRO A 128 8.92 -18.86 -8.34
C PRO A 128 9.04 -20.37 -8.19
N SER A 129 10.20 -20.91 -8.55
CA SER A 129 10.50 -22.35 -8.48
C SER A 129 11.97 -22.59 -8.14
N GLY A 130 12.34 -23.85 -7.86
CA GLY A 130 13.73 -24.19 -7.55
C GLY A 130 14.22 -23.51 -6.26
N ASP A 131 15.40 -22.88 -6.34
CA ASP A 131 16.08 -22.28 -5.19
C ASP A 131 15.26 -21.11 -4.60
N ASP A 132 14.62 -20.28 -5.44
CA ASP A 132 13.77 -19.17 -4.98
C ASP A 132 12.63 -19.65 -4.06
N LEU A 133 11.99 -20.75 -4.43
CA LEU A 133 10.92 -21.35 -3.63
C LEU A 133 11.46 -22.11 -2.41
N ALA A 134 12.65 -22.71 -2.52
CA ALA A 134 13.31 -23.39 -1.42
C ALA A 134 13.76 -22.40 -0.32
N ASP A 135 14.26 -21.24 -0.73
CA ASP A 135 14.74 -20.18 0.16
C ASP A 135 13.59 -19.32 0.70
N CYS A 136 12.50 -19.18 -0.06
CA CYS A 136 11.33 -18.39 0.32
C CYS A 136 10.01 -19.15 0.15
N PRO A 137 9.76 -20.23 0.92
CA PRO A 137 8.58 -21.09 0.75
C PRO A 137 7.25 -20.39 1.02
N THR A 138 7.27 -19.24 1.72
CA THR A 138 6.08 -18.44 2.06
C THR A 138 6.01 -17.14 1.26
N TYR A 139 6.71 -17.05 0.11
CA TYR A 139 6.81 -15.81 -0.67
C TYR A 139 5.46 -15.20 -1.06
N ASN A 140 4.43 -16.04 -1.22
CA ASN A 140 3.09 -15.62 -1.61
C ASN A 140 2.14 -15.38 -0.42
N PHE A 141 2.63 -15.51 0.82
CA PHE A 141 1.83 -15.16 1.98
C PHE A 141 1.68 -13.64 2.06
N TRP A 142 0.53 -13.21 2.56
CA TRP A 142 0.31 -11.83 2.92
C TRP A 142 1.36 -11.43 3.99
N PRO A 143 2.03 -10.26 3.89
CA PRO A 143 1.65 -9.07 3.13
C PRO A 143 2.37 -8.87 1.79
N PHE A 144 2.98 -9.92 1.21
CA PHE A 144 3.69 -9.83 -0.07
C PHE A 144 2.94 -10.51 -1.22
N GLY A 145 2.12 -11.50 -0.91
CA GLY A 145 1.25 -12.17 -1.87
C GLY A 145 -0.22 -12.12 -1.49
N SER A 146 -0.97 -13.13 -1.92
CA SER A 146 -2.41 -13.25 -1.76
C SER A 146 -2.85 -14.52 -1.00
N GLU A 147 -1.94 -15.20 -0.33
CA GLU A 147 -2.24 -16.37 0.52
C GLU A 147 -2.21 -15.99 1.99
N GLU A 148 -2.85 -16.79 2.86
CA GLU A 148 -2.91 -16.55 4.31
C GLU A 148 -3.33 -15.11 4.66
N MET A 149 -4.33 -14.58 3.92
CA MET A 149 -4.87 -13.23 4.12
C MET A 149 -5.52 -13.09 5.50
N TYR A 150 -5.53 -11.88 6.04
CA TYR A 150 -6.19 -11.61 7.32
C TYR A 150 -7.72 -11.57 7.20
N SER A 151 -8.40 -11.81 8.33
CA SER A 151 -9.86 -11.85 8.47
C SER A 151 -10.60 -10.67 7.83
N TYR A 152 -10.02 -9.46 7.84
CA TYR A 152 -10.63 -8.28 7.20
C TYR A 152 -10.94 -8.49 5.71
N PHE A 153 -10.19 -9.36 5.02
CA PHE A 153 -10.23 -9.52 3.57
C PHE A 153 -9.99 -10.97 3.12
N GLU A 154 -10.09 -11.94 4.03
CA GLU A 154 -9.81 -13.37 3.74
C GLU A 154 -10.76 -13.96 2.69
N ASP A 155 -11.99 -13.45 2.61
CA ASP A 155 -12.99 -13.91 1.65
C ASP A 155 -12.81 -13.30 0.25
N LEU A 156 -11.94 -12.30 0.10
CA LEU A 156 -11.76 -11.61 -1.18
C LEU A 156 -11.04 -12.50 -2.19
N GLN A 157 -11.73 -12.79 -3.28
CA GLN A 157 -11.15 -13.51 -4.41
C GLN A 157 -10.28 -12.58 -5.26
N PRO A 158 -9.20 -13.07 -5.91
CA PRO A 158 -8.30 -12.25 -6.73
C PRO A 158 -9.02 -11.40 -7.79
N ASP A 159 -10.03 -11.95 -8.47
CA ASP A 159 -10.82 -11.20 -9.46
C ASP A 159 -11.63 -10.07 -8.82
N SER A 160 -12.17 -10.29 -7.62
CA SER A 160 -12.88 -9.26 -6.85
C SER A 160 -11.93 -8.16 -6.38
N ILE A 161 -10.71 -8.53 -5.95
CA ILE A 161 -9.67 -7.57 -5.58
C ILE A 161 -9.28 -6.71 -6.78
N ARG A 162 -9.07 -7.32 -7.95
CA ARG A 162 -8.77 -6.61 -9.21
C ARG A 162 -9.90 -5.64 -9.58
N ALA A 163 -11.14 -6.13 -9.63
CA ALA A 163 -12.29 -5.30 -10.01
C ALA A 163 -12.47 -4.10 -9.06
N GLN A 164 -12.25 -4.32 -7.76
CA GLN A 164 -12.26 -3.27 -6.75
C GLN A 164 -11.12 -2.26 -6.95
N PHE A 165 -9.89 -2.75 -7.08
CA PHE A 165 -8.71 -1.93 -7.24
C PHE A 165 -8.84 -0.97 -8.44
N TYR A 166 -9.31 -1.46 -9.58
CA TYR A 166 -9.43 -0.67 -10.82
C TYR A 166 -10.57 0.35 -10.83
N ARG A 167 -11.51 0.30 -9.87
CA ARG A 167 -12.53 1.36 -9.69
C ARG A 167 -11.97 2.62 -9.02
N ARG A 168 -10.79 2.54 -8.38
CA ARG A 168 -10.19 3.60 -7.57
C ARG A 168 -9.24 4.45 -8.39
N THR A 169 -9.03 5.71 -8.01
CA THR A 169 -7.92 6.48 -8.59
C THR A 169 -6.65 6.17 -7.80
N PHE A 170 -5.61 5.69 -8.47
CA PHE A 170 -4.35 5.31 -7.81
C PHE A 170 -3.15 5.96 -8.48
N THR A 171 -2.26 6.55 -7.69
CA THR A 171 -1.01 7.12 -8.17
C THR A 171 0.17 6.54 -7.40
N LEU A 172 1.05 5.84 -8.11
CA LEU A 172 2.36 5.45 -7.59
C LEU A 172 3.36 6.55 -7.93
N VAL A 173 4.12 7.01 -6.94
CA VAL A 173 5.18 7.99 -7.13
C VAL A 173 6.47 7.45 -6.57
N ILE A 174 7.53 7.41 -7.37
CA ILE A 174 8.88 7.10 -6.89
C ILE A 174 9.75 8.33 -7.08
N GLY A 175 10.44 8.73 -6.02
CA GLY A 175 11.39 9.82 -6.09
C GLY A 175 12.70 9.41 -6.74
N THR A 176 13.15 10.12 -7.78
CA THR A 176 14.39 9.74 -8.49
C THR A 176 15.67 10.02 -7.69
N ALA A 177 15.58 10.81 -6.61
CA ALA A 177 16.66 11.03 -5.67
C ALA A 177 16.55 10.14 -4.42
N ASP A 178 15.60 9.20 -4.40
CA ASP A 178 15.50 8.16 -3.37
C ASP A 178 16.40 6.97 -3.72
N THR A 179 17.71 7.18 -3.64
CA THR A 179 18.74 6.19 -3.97
C THR A 179 19.08 5.30 -2.78
N THR A 180 18.12 5.07 -1.87
CA THR A 180 18.35 4.25 -0.69
C THR A 180 18.48 2.80 -1.11
N LEU A 181 19.67 2.20 -0.92
CA LEU A 181 19.84 0.77 -1.09
C LEU A 181 19.02 0.02 -0.03
N LEU A 182 18.31 -1.01 -0.47
CA LEU A 182 17.45 -1.83 0.40
C LEU A 182 18.23 -3.01 0.97
N GLU A 183 19.28 -3.48 0.30
CA GLU A 183 20.22 -4.48 0.83
C GLU A 183 20.73 -4.08 2.22
N GLY A 184 20.66 -5.01 3.18
CA GLY A 184 21.07 -4.78 4.57
C GLY A 184 20.15 -3.86 5.39
N SER A 185 19.05 -3.36 4.82
CA SER A 185 18.03 -2.61 5.54
C SER A 185 16.98 -3.52 6.18
N ASN A 186 16.16 -2.98 7.08
CA ASN A 186 15.00 -3.69 7.63
C ASN A 186 13.82 -3.83 6.63
N GLN A 187 14.04 -3.50 5.37
CA GLN A 187 13.07 -3.60 4.27
C GLN A 187 13.48 -4.68 3.25
N HIS A 188 14.58 -5.38 3.53
CA HIS A 188 15.06 -6.54 2.80
C HIS A 188 14.55 -7.82 3.47
N SER A 189 14.01 -8.70 2.64
CA SER A 189 13.52 -10.03 3.00
C SER A 189 13.41 -10.84 1.71
N CYS A 190 13.49 -12.17 1.81
CA CYS A 190 13.34 -13.03 0.63
C CYS A 190 12.06 -12.72 -0.15
N HIS A 191 10.95 -12.42 0.55
CA HIS A 191 9.68 -12.03 -0.07
C HIS A 191 9.78 -10.74 -0.87
N ALA A 192 10.49 -9.75 -0.35
CA ALA A 192 10.62 -8.44 -0.98
C ALA A 192 11.61 -8.47 -2.16
N ASP A 193 12.64 -9.31 -2.06
CA ASP A 193 13.72 -9.43 -3.06
C ASP A 193 13.24 -10.09 -4.35
N LEU A 194 12.26 -10.99 -4.25
CA LEU A 194 11.54 -11.53 -5.41
C LEU A 194 10.81 -10.45 -6.23
N GLY A 195 10.62 -9.25 -5.69
CA GLY A 195 10.08 -8.10 -6.41
C GLY A 195 11.12 -7.04 -6.81
N GLY A 196 12.42 -7.24 -6.52
CA GLY A 196 13.46 -6.21 -6.62
C GLY A 196 14.49 -6.32 -5.50
N GLU A 197 15.78 -6.25 -5.78
CA GLU A 197 16.84 -6.43 -4.77
C GLU A 197 17.48 -5.12 -4.31
N HIS A 198 17.48 -4.09 -5.16
CA HIS A 198 18.38 -2.96 -5.01
C HIS A 198 17.72 -1.76 -4.36
N ASP A 199 16.65 -1.24 -4.96
CA ASP A 199 16.04 0.01 -4.53
C ASP A 199 14.53 0.10 -4.81
N ARG A 200 13.92 1.22 -4.39
CA ARG A 200 12.48 1.46 -4.54
C ARG A 200 12.05 1.75 -5.98
N MET A 201 12.97 2.23 -6.81
CA MET A 201 12.74 2.50 -8.24
C MET A 201 12.59 1.20 -9.00
N GLU A 202 13.50 0.27 -8.78
CA GLU A 202 13.42 -1.08 -9.29
C GLU A 202 12.11 -1.75 -8.85
N ARG A 203 11.89 -1.88 -7.53
CA ARG A 203 10.68 -2.55 -7.00
C ARG A 203 9.38 -1.93 -7.51
N GLY A 204 9.32 -0.59 -7.59
CA GLY A 204 8.13 0.10 -8.06
C GLY A 204 7.86 -0.10 -9.54
N THR A 205 8.91 -0.10 -10.36
CA THR A 205 8.77 -0.35 -11.80
C THR A 205 8.36 -1.79 -12.07
N ILE A 206 8.98 -2.76 -11.38
CA ILE A 206 8.65 -4.18 -11.49
C ILE A 206 7.21 -4.44 -11.08
N TRP A 207 6.78 -3.91 -9.93
CA TRP A 207 5.40 -4.08 -9.47
C TRP A 207 4.40 -3.43 -10.43
N TRP A 208 4.72 -2.27 -11.00
CA TRP A 208 3.86 -1.63 -11.99
C TRP A 208 3.71 -2.46 -13.26
N ASN A 209 4.83 -2.99 -13.79
CA ASN A 209 4.82 -3.88 -14.95
C ASN A 209 4.06 -5.19 -14.66
N HIS A 210 4.16 -5.70 -13.43
CA HIS A 210 3.41 -6.88 -13.00
C HIS A 210 1.90 -6.63 -13.04
N LEU A 211 1.42 -5.43 -12.71
CA LEU A 211 -0.02 -5.11 -12.84
C LEU A 211 -0.51 -5.30 -14.28
N ASP A 212 0.27 -4.82 -15.26
CA ASP A 212 -0.06 -4.96 -16.69
C ASP A 212 -0.02 -6.43 -17.13
N TYR A 213 0.99 -7.19 -16.67
CA TYR A 213 1.12 -8.61 -16.95
C TYR A 213 -0.07 -9.43 -16.40
N THR A 214 -0.39 -9.29 -15.11
CA THR A 214 -1.38 -10.15 -14.44
C THR A 214 -2.81 -9.74 -14.74
N TYR A 215 -3.08 -8.44 -14.90
CA TYR A 215 -4.44 -7.90 -15.01
C TYR A 215 -4.72 -7.24 -16.35
N GLY A 216 -3.78 -7.26 -17.28
CA GLY A 216 -3.91 -6.57 -18.55
C GLY A 216 -3.80 -5.04 -18.40
N PRO A 217 -4.23 -4.29 -19.43
CA PRO A 217 -3.95 -2.86 -19.54
C PRO A 217 -4.32 -2.07 -18.29
N ILE A 218 -3.33 -1.33 -17.79
CA ILE A 218 -3.52 -0.42 -16.66
C ILE A 218 -4.58 0.65 -17.01
N PRO A 219 -5.61 0.84 -16.17
CA PRO A 219 -6.68 1.81 -16.43
C PRO A 219 -6.19 3.27 -16.50
N ALA A 220 -6.96 4.15 -17.14
CA ALA A 220 -6.59 5.57 -17.27
C ALA A 220 -6.58 6.35 -15.94
N ASN A 221 -7.30 5.87 -14.92
CA ASN A 221 -7.34 6.40 -13.55
C ASN A 221 -6.13 5.95 -12.70
N PHE A 222 -5.16 5.29 -13.32
CA PHE A 222 -3.93 4.84 -12.69
C PHE A 222 -2.74 5.60 -13.29
N GLU A 223 -1.88 6.12 -12.43
CA GLU A 223 -0.69 6.85 -12.86
C GLU A 223 0.56 6.34 -12.13
N PHE A 224 1.68 6.27 -12.86
CA PHE A 224 3.00 5.99 -12.30
C PHE A 224 3.96 7.11 -12.66
N HIS A 225 4.52 7.75 -11.64
CA HIS A 225 5.39 8.92 -11.79
C HIS A 225 6.76 8.71 -11.18
N HIS A 226 7.77 9.05 -11.96
CA HIS A 226 9.11 9.32 -11.45
C HIS A 226 9.21 10.81 -11.11
N ALA A 227 9.25 11.12 -9.82
CA ALA A 227 9.31 12.49 -9.32
C ALA A 227 10.77 12.95 -9.22
N GLU A 228 11.17 13.78 -10.19
CA GLU A 228 12.55 14.28 -10.27
C GLU A 228 12.97 15.06 -9.01
N GLY A 229 14.15 14.73 -8.46
CA GLY A 229 14.73 15.41 -7.30
C GLY A 229 14.05 15.12 -5.97
N LEU A 230 13.02 14.27 -5.96
CA LEU A 230 12.34 13.84 -4.75
C LEU A 230 13.15 12.71 -4.09
N GLY A 231 13.61 12.93 -2.86
CA GLY A 231 14.31 11.94 -2.06
C GLY A 231 13.45 11.35 -0.93
N HIS A 232 14.06 10.57 -0.03
CA HIS A 232 13.35 9.89 1.07
C HIS A 232 13.20 10.76 2.34
N SER A 233 12.34 11.78 2.32
CA SER A 233 12.16 12.70 3.46
C SER A 233 10.69 12.94 3.83
N GLY A 234 10.36 12.92 5.12
CA GLY A 234 8.99 13.20 5.62
C GLY A 234 8.44 14.60 5.28
N ASN A 235 9.29 15.55 4.86
CA ASN A 235 8.85 16.85 4.34
C ASN A 235 8.32 16.80 2.89
N ILE A 236 8.10 15.59 2.35
CA ILE A 236 7.61 15.38 0.99
C ILE A 236 6.27 16.09 0.72
N TYR A 237 5.35 16.11 1.69
CA TYR A 237 4.00 16.62 1.52
C TYR A 237 3.93 18.14 1.29
N ILE A 238 4.98 18.89 1.64
CA ILE A 238 5.06 20.32 1.37
C ILE A 238 5.77 20.64 0.05
N ARG A 239 6.32 19.64 -0.64
CA ARG A 239 6.96 19.82 -1.95
C ARG A 239 5.90 20.04 -3.02
N GLU A 240 6.17 21.00 -3.91
CA GLU A 240 5.26 21.39 -4.99
C GLU A 240 4.83 20.20 -5.85
N ARG A 241 5.77 19.34 -6.26
CA ARG A 241 5.50 18.13 -7.05
C ARG A 241 4.50 17.19 -6.37
N VAL A 242 4.53 17.07 -5.04
CA VAL A 242 3.66 16.17 -4.27
C VAL A 242 2.30 16.81 -4.05
N ARG A 243 2.26 18.12 -3.78
CA ARG A 243 1.02 18.88 -3.73
C ARG A 243 0.26 18.84 -5.05
N TYR A 244 0.98 18.85 -6.18
CA TYR A 244 0.39 18.63 -7.48
C TYR A 244 -0.34 17.28 -7.55
N PHE A 245 0.29 16.18 -7.13
CA PHE A 245 -0.41 14.88 -7.10
C PHE A 245 -1.62 14.87 -6.16
N ILE A 246 -1.58 15.58 -5.03
CA ILE A 246 -2.68 15.60 -4.04
C ILE A 246 -3.84 16.48 -4.52
N PHE A 247 -3.57 17.69 -5.04
CA PHE A 247 -4.57 18.71 -5.29
C PHE A 247 -4.90 18.94 -6.77
N ASP A 248 -4.03 18.58 -7.71
CA ASP A 248 -4.32 18.76 -9.14
C ASP A 248 -5.22 17.63 -9.71
N GLN A 249 -5.68 16.72 -8.85
CA GLN A 249 -6.67 15.69 -9.21
C GLN A 249 -8.03 16.28 -9.64
N PHE A 250 -8.29 17.58 -9.40
CA PHE A 250 -9.56 18.23 -9.75
C PHE A 250 -9.60 18.80 -11.17
N SER A 251 -8.45 19.15 -11.76
CA SER A 251 -8.39 19.72 -13.11
C SER A 251 -8.45 18.65 -14.22
N ARG A 252 -8.17 17.39 -13.88
CA ARG A 252 -7.99 16.29 -14.84
C ARG A 252 -9.24 15.46 -15.12
N PHE A 253 -10.21 15.49 -14.22
CA PHE A 253 -11.44 14.69 -14.31
C PHE A 253 -12.71 15.55 -14.40
N THR A 254 -12.56 16.86 -14.56
CA THR A 254 -13.66 17.82 -14.86
C THR A 254 -13.80 18.11 -16.36
N ALA A 255 -13.12 17.35 -17.22
CA ALA A 255 -13.46 17.32 -18.64
C ALA A 255 -14.77 16.53 -18.81
N GLU A 256 -15.78 17.24 -19.31
CA GLU A 256 -17.19 16.86 -19.53
C GLU A 256 -17.45 15.44 -20.05
#